data_AF-A0A923SRR2-F1
#
_entry.id   AF-A0A923SRR2-F1
#
_cell.length_a   1.000
_cell.length_b   1.000
_cell.length_c   1.000
_cell.angle_alpha   90.00
_cell.angle_beta   90.00
_cell.angle_gamma   90.00
#
_symmetry.space_group_name_H-M   'P 1'
#
loop_
_entity.id
_entity.type
_entity.pdbx_description
1 polymer ?
#
loop_
_entity_poly.entity_id
_entity_poly.type
_entity_poly.pdbx_seq_one_letter_code
_entity_poly.pdbx_strand_id
1 'polypeptide(L)'
;MSEGKTFAQKPQKPAVYTENTEKLAPETERMFNDLLDYCDSIDTEVLFVLSPFSAKEDNVGRLNEAVRIAEERGYPVLNFNTKELVEDVGINWETDFYNSNHANILGAEKYTKYLANYIAEHYDMEDHRGDPAYKSWDESYESYVEFVEKKQNKLDK
;
A
#
# COMPACT_ATOMS: atom_id res chain seq x y z
N MET A 1 11.53 -11.14 11.26
CA MET A 1 11.25 -11.27 9.81
C MET A 1 12.28 -12.22 9.19
N SER A 2 11.88 -13.16 8.33
CA SER A 2 12.83 -14.09 7.67
C SER A 2 13.71 -13.33 6.68
N GLU A 3 15.03 -13.34 6.88
CA GLU A 3 16.01 -12.47 6.23
C GLU A 3 16.00 -12.50 4.69
N GLY A 4 15.57 -13.61 4.08
CA GLY A 4 15.60 -13.78 2.63
C GLY A 4 14.47 -13.09 1.85
N LYS A 5 13.41 -12.60 2.52
CA LYS A 5 12.26 -11.99 1.82
C LYS A 5 12.40 -10.48 1.65
N THR A 6 12.98 -9.79 2.62
CA THR A 6 12.97 -8.31 2.67
C THR A 6 13.73 -7.64 1.54
N PHE A 7 14.84 -8.24 1.09
CA PHE A 7 15.67 -7.72 -0.01
C PHE A 7 15.60 -8.57 -1.28
N ALA A 8 14.79 -9.64 -1.29
CA ALA A 8 14.65 -10.44 -2.50
C ALA A 8 14.01 -9.59 -3.60
N GLN A 9 14.68 -9.55 -4.75
CA GLN A 9 14.19 -8.94 -5.97
C GLN A 9 13.70 -10.05 -6.88
N LYS A 10 12.38 -10.11 -7.08
CA LYS A 10 11.76 -11.06 -8.00
C LYS A 10 11.02 -10.28 -9.06
N PRO A 11 11.46 -10.33 -10.32
CA PRO A 11 10.74 -9.71 -11.43
C PRO A 11 9.27 -10.12 -11.44
N GLN A 12 8.41 -9.11 -11.52
CA GLN A 12 6.98 -9.25 -11.67
C GLN A 12 6.55 -8.66 -13.02
N LYS A 13 5.37 -9.07 -13.48
CA LYS A 13 4.73 -8.35 -14.59
C LYS A 13 4.02 -7.13 -14.02
N PRO A 14 3.91 -6.03 -14.81
CA PRO A 14 3.02 -4.94 -14.47
C PRO A 14 1.61 -5.44 -14.15
N ALA A 15 0.92 -4.73 -13.27
CA ALA A 15 -0.51 -4.93 -13.05
C ALA A 15 -1.26 -4.78 -14.38
N VAL A 16 -2.34 -5.54 -14.54
CA VAL A 16 -3.27 -5.35 -15.65
C VAL A 16 -4.02 -4.04 -15.41
N TYR A 17 -3.88 -3.08 -16.33
CA TYR A 17 -4.59 -1.80 -16.27
C TYR A 17 -5.88 -1.90 -17.09
N THR A 18 -7.03 -1.88 -16.42
CA THR A 18 -8.35 -1.91 -17.03
C THR A 18 -9.36 -1.21 -16.15
N GLU A 19 -10.39 -0.63 -16.76
CA GLU A 19 -11.54 -0.02 -16.08
C GLU A 19 -12.71 -1.00 -15.93
N ASN A 20 -12.57 -2.23 -16.42
CA ASN A 20 -13.64 -3.22 -16.32
C ASN A 20 -13.94 -3.50 -14.84
N THR A 21 -15.21 -3.64 -14.51
CA THR A 21 -15.65 -4.15 -13.20
C THR A 21 -16.21 -5.56 -13.32
N GLU A 22 -16.03 -6.33 -12.25
CA GLU A 22 -16.64 -7.65 -12.08
C GLU A 22 -17.35 -7.67 -10.72
N LYS A 23 -18.55 -8.27 -10.69
CA LYS A 23 -19.30 -8.41 -9.44
C LYS A 23 -18.47 -9.12 -8.38
N LEU A 24 -18.49 -8.56 -7.18
CA LEU A 24 -17.97 -9.23 -6.00
C LEU A 24 -18.80 -10.50 -5.71
N ALA A 25 -18.16 -11.51 -5.11
CA ALA A 25 -18.90 -12.65 -4.59
C ALA A 25 -19.87 -12.13 -3.50
N PRO A 26 -21.10 -12.67 -3.39
CA PRO A 26 -22.11 -12.13 -2.47
C PRO A 26 -21.65 -12.00 -1.01
N GLU A 27 -20.81 -12.93 -0.55
CA GLU A 27 -20.22 -12.87 0.79
C GLU A 27 -19.17 -11.77 0.93
N THR A 28 -18.31 -11.58 -0.07
CA THR A 28 -17.32 -10.49 -0.10
C THR A 28 -18.01 -9.13 -0.15
N GLU A 29 -19.03 -8.98 -0.99
CA GLU A 29 -19.80 -7.74 -1.09
C GLU A 29 -20.50 -7.40 0.22
N ARG A 30 -21.13 -8.40 0.87
CA ARG A 30 -21.75 -8.23 2.19
C ARG A 30 -20.73 -7.75 3.23
N MET A 31 -19.61 -8.45 3.35
CA MET A 31 -18.56 -8.08 4.32
C MET A 31 -17.97 -6.71 4.04
N PHE A 32 -17.82 -6.33 2.77
CA PHE A 32 -17.32 -5.02 2.42
C PHE A 32 -18.32 -3.92 2.77
N ASN A 33 -19.62 -4.13 2.51
CA ASN A 33 -20.65 -3.20 2.96
C ASN A 33 -20.74 -3.12 4.48
N ASP A 34 -20.60 -4.24 5.21
CA ASP A 34 -20.55 -4.23 6.69
C ASP A 34 -19.37 -3.38 7.21
N LEU A 35 -18.21 -3.42 6.54
CA LEU A 35 -17.06 -2.56 6.84
C LEU A 35 -17.38 -1.09 6.56
N LEU A 36 -18.00 -0.79 5.43
CA LEU A 36 -18.38 0.58 5.08
C LEU A 36 -19.45 1.14 6.03
N ASP A 37 -20.42 0.32 6.45
CA ASP A 37 -21.40 0.70 7.47
C ASP A 37 -20.72 1.02 8.81
N TYR A 38 -19.67 0.27 9.18
CA TYR A 38 -18.86 0.59 10.35
C TYR A 38 -18.10 1.91 10.17
N CYS A 39 -17.47 2.13 9.02
CA CYS A 39 -16.77 3.38 8.70
C CYS A 39 -17.72 4.59 8.75
N ASP A 40 -18.96 4.45 8.28
CA ASP A 40 -19.98 5.51 8.35
C ASP A 40 -20.39 5.84 9.80
N SER A 41 -20.18 4.91 10.73
CA SER A 41 -20.59 5.05 12.14
C SER A 41 -19.54 5.71 13.04
N ILE A 42 -18.30 5.83 12.57
CA ILE A 42 -17.20 6.41 13.34
C ILE A 42 -16.97 7.88 12.95
N ASP A 43 -16.62 8.71 13.93
CA ASP A 43 -16.29 10.12 13.72
C ASP A 43 -14.81 10.25 13.35
N THR A 44 -14.42 9.69 12.21
CA THR A 44 -13.02 9.64 11.76
C THR A 44 -12.96 9.58 10.23
N GLU A 45 -12.03 10.31 9.64
CA GLU A 45 -11.78 10.23 8.19
C GLU A 45 -11.15 8.88 7.81
N VAL A 46 -11.64 8.26 6.74
CA VAL A 46 -11.19 6.95 6.29
C VAL A 46 -10.68 7.05 4.86
N LEU A 47 -9.43 6.63 4.65
CA LEU A 47 -8.81 6.47 3.35
C LEU A 47 -8.65 4.98 3.03
N PHE A 48 -9.23 4.52 1.92
CA PHE A 48 -8.96 3.18 1.41
C PHE A 48 -7.71 3.18 0.54
N VAL A 49 -6.86 2.16 0.69
CA VAL A 49 -5.60 2.05 -0.06
C VAL A 49 -5.44 0.65 -0.62
N LEU A 50 -5.16 0.55 -1.91
CA LEU A 50 -4.67 -0.66 -2.55
C LEU A 50 -3.16 -0.52 -2.71
N SER A 51 -2.38 -1.22 -1.90
CA SER A 51 -0.91 -1.25 -2.02
C SER A 51 -0.48 -1.80 -3.39
N PRO A 52 0.75 -1.52 -3.88
CA PRO A 52 1.24 -2.08 -5.13
C PRO A 52 1.32 -3.61 -5.09
N PHE A 53 0.81 -4.28 -6.12
CA PHE A 53 1.02 -5.69 -6.39
C PHE A 53 0.83 -6.00 -7.88
N SER A 54 1.33 -7.17 -8.32
CA SER A 54 1.17 -7.65 -9.70
C SER A 54 -0.24 -8.20 -9.90
N ALA A 55 -1.21 -7.29 -10.05
CA ALA A 55 -2.62 -7.63 -10.18
C ALA A 55 -2.88 -8.36 -11.50
N LYS A 56 -3.47 -9.57 -11.38
CA LYS A 56 -3.90 -10.39 -12.51
C LYS A 56 -5.31 -10.01 -12.95
N GLU A 57 -5.61 -10.29 -14.21
CA GLU A 57 -6.87 -9.92 -14.87
C GLU A 57 -8.12 -10.38 -14.13
N ASP A 58 -8.10 -11.57 -13.50
CA ASP A 58 -9.20 -12.14 -12.71
C ASP A 58 -9.47 -11.42 -11.38
N ASN A 59 -8.51 -10.62 -10.90
CA ASN A 59 -8.63 -9.89 -9.64
C ASN A 59 -8.93 -8.40 -9.87
N VAL A 60 -8.43 -7.81 -10.96
CA VAL A 60 -8.58 -6.36 -11.20
C VAL A 60 -10.03 -5.94 -11.34
N GLY A 61 -10.86 -6.71 -12.06
CA GLY A 61 -12.28 -6.38 -12.20
C GLY A 61 -13.04 -6.31 -10.87
N ARG A 62 -12.76 -7.24 -9.96
CA ARG A 62 -13.36 -7.27 -8.62
C ARG A 62 -12.85 -6.14 -7.74
N LEU A 63 -11.57 -5.81 -7.84
CA LEU A 63 -10.99 -4.69 -7.10
C LEU A 63 -11.55 -3.36 -7.58
N ASN A 64 -11.68 -3.17 -8.89
CA ASN A 64 -12.34 -1.99 -9.45
C ASN A 64 -13.78 -1.85 -8.97
N GLU A 65 -14.52 -2.96 -8.84
CA GLU A 65 -15.86 -2.94 -8.27
C GLU A 65 -15.86 -2.52 -6.79
N ALA A 66 -14.92 -3.02 -5.98
CA ALA A 66 -14.76 -2.59 -4.59
C ALA A 66 -14.37 -1.11 -4.48
N VAL A 67 -13.47 -0.62 -5.34
CA VAL A 67 -13.11 0.80 -5.44
C VAL A 67 -14.34 1.64 -5.76
N ARG A 68 -15.10 1.25 -6.79
CA ARG A 68 -16.34 1.93 -7.19
C ARG A 68 -17.34 2.02 -6.04
N ILE A 69 -17.56 0.92 -5.31
CA ILE A 69 -18.49 0.89 -4.16
C ILE A 69 -18.03 1.86 -3.06
N ALA A 70 -16.73 1.90 -2.74
CA ALA A 70 -16.20 2.83 -1.73
C ALA A 70 -16.32 4.30 -2.18
N GLU A 71 -15.95 4.60 -3.42
CA GLU A 71 -16.04 5.95 -4.00
C GLU A 71 -17.48 6.45 -4.11
N GLU A 72 -18.42 5.59 -4.52
CA GLU A 72 -19.86 5.91 -4.56
C GLU A 72 -20.43 6.18 -3.17
N ARG A 73 -19.85 5.57 -2.13
CA ARG A 73 -20.18 5.86 -0.74
C ARG A 73 -19.50 7.11 -0.18
N GLY A 74 -18.62 7.73 -0.98
CA GLY A 74 -17.97 9.00 -0.66
C GLY A 74 -16.58 8.86 -0.04
N TYR A 75 -16.02 7.65 0.00
CA TYR A 75 -14.67 7.43 0.54
C TYR A 75 -13.60 7.72 -0.51
N PRO A 76 -12.52 8.44 -0.15
CA PRO A 76 -11.34 8.52 -1.01
C PRO A 76 -10.65 7.16 -1.10
N VAL A 77 -10.13 6.86 -2.30
CA VAL A 77 -9.39 5.61 -2.56
C VAL A 77 -8.08 5.92 -3.28
N LEU A 78 -6.96 5.44 -2.73
CA LEU A 78 -5.67 5.43 -3.43
C LEU A 78 -5.39 4.04 -4.00
N ASN A 79 -5.46 3.92 -5.33
CA ASN A 79 -5.17 2.68 -6.03
C ASN A 79 -3.78 2.69 -6.69
N PHE A 80 -2.78 2.17 -5.97
CA PHE A 80 -1.40 2.06 -6.46
C PHE A 80 -1.19 0.98 -7.53
N ASN A 81 -2.27 0.45 -8.11
CA ASN A 81 -2.25 -0.51 -9.22
C ASN A 81 -2.82 0.10 -10.50
N THR A 82 -3.10 1.40 -10.51
CA THR A 82 -3.36 2.17 -11.73
C THR A 82 -2.05 2.53 -12.42
N LYS A 83 -2.10 2.72 -13.74
CA LYS A 83 -0.89 3.09 -14.50
C LYS A 83 -0.30 4.41 -14.01
N GLU A 84 -1.15 5.39 -13.73
CA GLU A 84 -0.76 6.73 -13.26
C GLU A 84 -0.01 6.65 -11.93
N LEU A 85 -0.60 6.05 -10.89
CA LEU A 85 0.07 5.97 -9.58
C LEU A 85 1.31 5.08 -9.59
N VAL A 86 1.36 4.03 -10.41
CA VAL A 86 2.57 3.21 -10.58
C VAL A 86 3.72 4.05 -11.15
N GLU A 87 3.43 4.90 -12.14
CA GLU A 87 4.40 5.81 -12.75
C GLU A 87 4.83 6.92 -11.79
N ASP A 88 3.89 7.56 -11.09
CA ASP A 88 4.17 8.63 -10.11
C ASP A 88 5.00 8.15 -8.92
N VAL A 89 4.74 6.95 -8.43
CA VAL A 89 5.52 6.34 -7.33
C VAL A 89 6.88 5.83 -7.82
N GLY A 90 7.04 5.60 -9.12
CA GLY A 90 8.27 5.07 -9.70
C GLY A 90 8.51 3.59 -9.36
N ILE A 91 7.44 2.80 -9.30
CA ILE A 91 7.53 1.36 -9.03
C ILE A 91 8.29 0.66 -10.16
N ASN A 92 9.32 -0.10 -9.80
CA ASN A 92 10.09 -0.93 -10.72
C ASN A 92 9.71 -2.41 -10.55
N TRP A 93 8.98 -2.93 -11.52
CA TRP A 93 8.50 -4.31 -11.53
C TRP A 93 9.61 -5.37 -11.54
N GLU A 94 10.84 -5.03 -11.91
CA GLU A 94 11.99 -5.94 -11.88
C GLU A 94 12.60 -6.07 -10.48
N THR A 95 12.58 -5.00 -9.69
CA THR A 95 13.38 -4.90 -8.46
C THR A 95 12.57 -4.73 -7.18
N ASP A 96 11.34 -4.25 -7.24
CA ASP A 96 10.64 -3.69 -6.07
C ASP A 96 9.75 -4.69 -5.33
N PHE A 97 9.79 -5.98 -5.70
CA PHE A 97 8.90 -7.02 -5.19
C PHE A 97 9.67 -8.27 -4.77
N TYR A 98 9.24 -8.92 -3.69
CA TYR A 98 9.76 -10.25 -3.32
C TYR A 98 8.83 -11.39 -3.77
N ASN A 99 7.57 -11.08 -4.07
CA ASN A 99 6.61 -11.94 -4.76
C ASN A 99 5.54 -11.09 -5.47
N SER A 100 4.60 -11.73 -6.17
CA SER A 100 3.55 -11.03 -6.93
C SER A 100 2.59 -10.18 -6.11
N ASN A 101 2.50 -10.40 -4.80
CA ASN A 101 1.49 -9.79 -3.93
C ASN A 101 2.08 -8.74 -2.99
N HIS A 102 3.41 -8.65 -2.86
CA HIS A 102 4.04 -7.85 -1.83
C HIS A 102 5.32 -7.21 -2.34
N ALA A 103 5.40 -5.89 -2.15
CA ALA A 103 6.62 -5.14 -2.32
C ALA A 103 7.72 -5.68 -1.39
N ASN A 104 8.97 -5.61 -1.84
CA ASN A 104 10.12 -5.72 -0.97
C ASN A 104 10.45 -4.34 -0.38
N ILE A 105 11.58 -4.20 0.31
CA ILE A 105 11.94 -2.94 0.96
C ILE A 105 12.06 -1.75 -0.02
N LEU A 106 12.58 -1.98 -1.24
CA LEU A 106 12.76 -0.92 -2.24
C LEU A 106 11.41 -0.38 -2.73
N GLY A 107 10.46 -1.28 -3.00
CA GLY A 107 9.11 -0.90 -3.37
C GLY A 107 8.33 -0.29 -2.22
N ALA A 108 8.49 -0.85 -1.02
CA ALA A 108 7.82 -0.36 0.18
C ALA A 108 8.25 1.08 0.51
N GLU A 109 9.54 1.41 0.44
CA GLU A 109 10.02 2.79 0.67
C GLU A 109 9.41 3.81 -0.29
N LYS A 110 9.31 3.48 -1.58
CA LYS A 110 8.67 4.36 -2.58
C LYS A 110 7.19 4.57 -2.28
N TYR A 111 6.47 3.46 -2.09
CA TYR A 111 5.04 3.46 -1.81
C TYR A 111 4.70 4.20 -0.52
N THR A 112 5.37 3.89 0.59
CA THR A 112 5.06 4.52 1.88
C THR A 112 5.45 5.98 1.92
N LYS A 113 6.52 6.38 1.19
CA LYS A 113 6.85 7.81 1.03
C LYS A 113 5.74 8.57 0.31
N TYR A 114 5.21 8.02 -0.77
CA TYR A 114 4.08 8.65 -1.47
C TYR A 114 2.86 8.73 -0.54
N LEU A 115 2.50 7.62 0.10
CA LEU A 115 1.33 7.57 0.99
C LEU A 115 1.47 8.56 2.17
N ALA A 116 2.66 8.66 2.76
CA ALA A 116 2.92 9.60 3.85
C ALA A 116 2.78 11.06 3.40
N ASN A 117 3.29 11.41 2.21
CA ASN A 117 3.11 12.75 1.65
C ASN A 117 1.64 13.04 1.36
N TYR A 118 0.91 12.10 0.74
CA TYR A 118 -0.53 12.26 0.50
C TYR A 118 -1.28 12.49 1.82
N ILE A 119 -1.00 11.67 2.85
CA ILE A 119 -1.66 11.82 4.14
C ILE A 119 -1.36 13.21 4.74
N ALA A 120 -0.11 13.66 4.70
CA ALA A 120 0.28 14.97 5.23
C ALA A 120 -0.31 16.16 4.44
N GLU A 121 -0.60 15.99 3.16
CA GLU A 121 -1.21 17.01 2.31
C GLU A 121 -2.74 17.08 2.43
N HIS A 122 -3.38 15.95 2.73
CA HIS A 122 -4.84 15.82 2.72
C HIS A 122 -5.51 15.77 4.10
N TYR A 123 -4.76 15.46 5.16
CA TYR A 123 -5.28 15.30 6.51
C TYR A 123 -4.47 16.12 7.52
N ASP A 124 -5.15 16.64 8.54
CA ASP A 124 -4.50 17.33 9.65
C ASP A 124 -3.99 16.31 10.67
N MET A 125 -2.71 15.99 10.58
CA MET A 125 -2.04 15.01 11.43
C MET A 125 -1.10 15.71 12.41
N GLU A 126 -1.27 15.43 13.69
CA GLU A 126 -0.34 15.93 14.72
C GLU A 126 1.05 15.29 14.54
N ASP A 127 2.09 16.14 14.55
CA ASP A 127 3.46 15.69 14.49
C ASP A 127 3.95 15.27 15.89
N HIS A 128 3.99 13.96 16.12
CA HIS A 128 4.44 13.39 17.39
C HIS A 128 5.95 13.14 17.47
N ARG A 129 6.77 13.66 16.53
CA ARG A 129 8.23 13.50 16.61
C ARG A 129 8.77 14.16 17.88
N GLY A 130 9.56 13.40 18.64
CA GLY A 130 10.11 13.85 19.92
C GLY A 130 9.14 13.79 21.11
N ASP A 131 7.90 13.33 20.90
CA ASP A 131 6.97 13.05 22.00
C ASP A 131 7.41 11.78 22.76
N PRO A 132 7.69 11.85 24.07
CA PRO A 132 8.05 10.69 24.87
C PRO A 132 7.04 9.53 24.83
N ALA A 133 5.74 9.82 24.60
CA ALA A 133 4.71 8.79 24.47
C ALA A 133 4.88 7.94 23.20
N TYR A 134 5.57 8.48 22.17
CA TYR A 134 5.80 7.84 20.88
C TYR A 134 7.26 7.37 20.69
N LYS A 135 8.09 7.39 21.75
CA LYS A 135 9.51 7.00 21.70
C LYS A 135 9.77 5.63 21.07
N SER A 136 8.82 4.69 21.17
CA SER A 136 8.93 3.38 20.51
C SER A 136 9.01 3.47 18.98
N TRP A 137 8.46 4.51 18.37
CA TRP A 137 8.58 4.77 16.93
C TRP A 137 9.98 5.22 16.55
N ASP A 138 10.60 6.10 17.34
CA ASP A 138 11.99 6.53 17.12
C ASP A 138 12.95 5.33 17.23
N GLU A 139 12.80 4.50 18.27
CA GLU A 139 13.61 3.28 18.47
C GLU A 139 13.40 2.26 17.33
N SER A 140 12.17 2.17 16.81
CA SER A 140 11.85 1.32 15.66
C SER A 140 12.48 1.84 14.38
N TYR A 141 12.50 3.16 14.18
CA TYR A 141 13.13 3.80 13.03
C TYR A 141 14.66 3.62 13.06
N GLU A 142 15.30 3.81 14.21
CA GLU A 142 16.74 3.53 14.37
C GLU A 142 17.06 2.06 14.06
N SER A 143 16.26 1.14 14.59
CA SER A 143 16.40 -0.30 14.31
C SER A 143 16.23 -0.63 12.82
N TYR A 144 15.30 0.05 12.15
CA TYR A 144 15.09 -0.06 10.71
C TYR A 144 16.31 0.43 9.94
N VAL A 145 16.81 1.64 10.23
CA VAL A 145 17.99 2.23 9.56
C VAL A 145 19.19 1.31 9.70
N GLU A 146 19.49 0.83 10.92
CA GLU A 146 20.60 -0.10 11.14
C GLU A 146 20.43 -1.40 10.33
N PHE A 147 19.22 -1.94 10.28
CA PHE A 147 18.93 -3.16 9.52
C PHE A 147 19.15 -2.95 8.03
N VAL A 148 18.72 -1.81 7.48
CA VAL A 148 18.88 -1.46 6.06
C VAL A 148 20.35 -1.26 5.72
N GLU A 149 21.07 -0.43 6.47
CA GLU A 149 22.49 -0.14 6.25
C GLU A 149 23.35 -1.41 6.31
N LYS A 150 23.14 -2.26 7.32
CA LYS A 150 23.90 -3.52 7.46
C LYS A 150 23.68 -4.49 6.29
N LYS A 151 22.54 -4.38 5.60
CA LYS A 151 22.16 -5.30 4.52
C LYS A 151 22.46 -4.75 3.13
N GLN A 152 22.29 -3.45 2.88
CA GLN A 152 22.76 -2.78 1.66
C GLN A 152 24.28 -2.97 1.48
N ASN A 153 25.05 -2.75 2.55
CA ASN A 153 26.51 -2.99 2.56
C ASN A 153 26.93 -4.46 2.29
N LYS A 154 26.00 -5.42 2.36
CA LYS A 154 26.22 -6.84 2.01
C LYS A 154 25.76 -7.19 0.59
N LEU A 155 24.91 -6.37 -0.03
CA LEU A 155 24.48 -6.51 -1.42
C LEU A 155 25.48 -5.86 -2.39
N ASP A 156 26.17 -4.80 -1.94
CA ASP A 156 27.17 -4.07 -2.71
C ASP A 156 28.59 -4.71 -2.68
N LYS A 157 28.74 -5.86 -1.99
CA LYS A 157 29.99 -6.63 -1.87
C LYS A 157 29.88 -7.98 -2.59
#